data_AF-A0A2K4YEV8-F1
#
_entry.id   AF-A0A2K4YEV8-F1
#
_cell.length_a   1.000
_cell.length_b   1.000
_cell.length_c   1.000
_cell.angle_alpha   90.00
_cell.angle_beta   90.00
_cell.angle_gamma   90.00
#
_symmetry.space_group_name_H-M   'P 1'
#
loop_
_entity.id
_entity.type
_entity.pdbx_description
1 polymer ?
#
loop_
_entity_poly.entity_id
_entity_poly.type
_entity_poly.pdbx_seq_one_letter_code
_entity_poly.pdbx_strand_id
1 'polypeptide(L)' 'VTTALQSILRDDLNVDMARVTPDARLVDDVGLDSVAFAVGMVAIEERLGVALSEEELLTCDTVGDLDAAIAAKKP' A
#
# COMPACT_ATOMS: atom_id res chain seq x y z
N VAL A 1 4.90 8.75 1.92
CA VAL A 1 4.00 8.25 0.87
C VAL A 1 4.50 8.66 -0.49
N THR A 2 5.07 7.70 -1.21
CA THR A 2 5.60 7.86 -2.56
C THR A 2 4.46 8.06 -3.54
N THR A 3 4.64 8.93 -4.53
CA THR A 3 3.61 9.23 -5.55
C THR A 3 3.15 7.97 -6.31
N ALA A 4 4.04 6.99 -6.48
CA ALA A 4 3.71 5.73 -7.12
C ALA A 4 2.73 4.87 -6.30
N LEU A 5 2.95 4.72 -4.99
CA LEU A 5 2.02 3.99 -4.11
C LEU A 5 0.64 4.66 -4.09
N GLN A 6 0.62 5.98 -3.99
CA GLN A 6 -0.61 6.77 -4.06
C GLN A 6 -1.37 6.59 -5.39
N SER A 7 -0.64 6.50 -6.50
CA SER A 7 -1.28 6.26 -7.81
C SER A 7 -1.89 4.86 -7.87
N ILE A 8 -1.24 3.84 -7.31
CA ILE A 8 -1.78 2.47 -7.26
C ILE A 8 -3.04 2.43 -6.39
N LEU A 9 -2.96 2.98 -5.19
CA LEU A 9 -4.11 3.06 -4.28
C LEU A 9 -5.29 3.76 -4.95
N ARG A 10 -5.05 4.83 -5.71
CA ARG A 10 -6.09 5.58 -6.41
C ARG A 10 -6.61 4.87 -7.67
N ASP A 11 -5.74 4.46 -8.58
CA ASP A 11 -6.12 3.93 -9.90
C ASP A 11 -6.55 2.47 -9.84
N ASP A 12 -5.83 1.64 -9.07
CA ASP A 12 -6.09 0.19 -8.98
C ASP A 12 -7.07 -0.14 -7.86
N LEU A 13 -6.93 0.51 -6.69
CA LEU A 13 -7.78 0.23 -5.52
C LEU A 13 -8.96 1.20 -5.37
N ASN A 14 -9.06 2.23 -6.22
CA ASN A 14 -10.11 3.27 -6.15
C ASN A 14 -10.23 3.92 -4.76
N VAL A 15 -9.10 4.06 -4.07
CA VAL A 15 -9.01 4.65 -2.74
C VAL A 15 -9.01 6.18 -2.84
N ASP A 16 -9.73 6.81 -1.91
CA ASP A 16 -9.74 8.26 -1.79
C ASP A 16 -8.43 8.78 -1.17
N MET A 17 -7.69 9.57 -1.95
CA MET A 17 -6.43 10.20 -1.54
C MET A 17 -6.57 11.11 -0.33
N ALA A 18 -7.77 11.63 -0.03
CA ALA A 18 -8.02 12.40 1.18
C ALA A 18 -7.84 11.56 2.45
N ARG A 19 -7.99 10.23 2.35
CA ARG A 19 -7.78 9.27 3.44
C ARG A 19 -6.39 8.66 3.45
N VAL A 20 -5.64 8.79 2.35
CA VAL A 20 -4.28 8.28 2.21
C VAL A 20 -3.31 9.23 2.91
N THR A 21 -3.19 9.07 4.23
CA THR A 21 -2.20 9.76 5.04
C THR A 21 -1.17 8.75 5.58
N PRO A 22 0.07 9.15 5.86
CA PRO A 22 1.07 8.23 6.42
C PRO A 22 0.65 7.64 7.78
N ASP A 23 -0.23 8.30 8.52
CA ASP A 23 -0.77 7.83 9.81
C ASP A 23 -2.05 7.00 9.65
N ALA A 24 -2.66 7.00 8.45
CA ALA A 24 -3.88 6.26 8.19
C ALA A 24 -3.63 4.75 8.26
N ARG A 25 -4.53 4.05 8.95
CA ARG A 25 -4.54 2.59 9.00
C ARG A 25 -5.03 2.02 7.68
N LEU A 26 -4.28 1.07 7.11
CA LEU A 26 -4.60 0.48 5.80
C LEU A 26 -5.98 -0.19 5.79
N VAL A 27 -6.30 -0.94 6.84
CA VAL A 27 -7.60 -1.63 6.96
C VAL A 27 -8.70 -0.67 7.41
N ASP A 28 -8.44 0.16 8.43
CA ASP A 28 -9.49 0.88 9.17
C ASP A 28 -9.81 2.27 8.55
N ASP A 29 -8.80 3.03 8.15
CA ASP A 29 -8.96 4.37 7.57
C ASP A 29 -9.07 4.33 6.04
N VAL A 30 -8.18 3.56 5.41
CA VAL A 30 -8.12 3.44 3.95
C VAL A 30 -9.14 2.44 3.43
N GLY A 31 -9.54 1.46 4.25
CA GLY A 31 -10.53 0.47 3.87
C GLY A 31 -9.97 -0.59 2.92
N LEU A 32 -8.69 -0.95 3.05
CA LEU A 32 -8.18 -2.12 2.34
C LEU A 32 -8.80 -3.39 2.95
N ASP A 33 -9.76 -3.94 2.23
CA ASP A 33 -10.23 -5.31 2.45
C ASP A 33 -9.19 -6.34 1.99
N SER A 34 -9.34 -7.60 2.39
CA SER A 34 -8.45 -8.70 1.99
C SER A 34 -8.24 -8.79 0.46
N VAL A 35 -9.27 -8.48 -0.34
CA VAL A 35 -9.18 -8.41 -1.80
C VAL A 35 -8.37 -7.20 -2.26
N ALA A 36 -8.61 -6.03 -1.66
CA ALA A 36 -7.91 -4.79 -1.99
C ALA A 36 -6.41 -4.92 -1.66
N PHE A 37 -6.06 -5.59 -0.57
CA PHE A 37 -4.68 -5.94 -0.25
C PHE A 37 -4.03 -6.87 -1.28
N ALA A 38 -4.72 -7.95 -1.69
CA ALA A 38 -4.19 -8.85 -2.71
C ALA A 38 -3.94 -8.11 -4.03
N VAL A 39 -4.86 -7.25 -4.45
CA VAL A 39 -4.71 -6.39 -5.64
C VAL A 39 -3.57 -5.38 -5.44
N GLY A 40 -3.48 -4.75 -4.27
CA GLY A 40 -2.43 -3.82 -3.91
C GLY A 40 -1.04 -4.44 -3.98
N MET A 41 -0.84 -5.64 -3.43
CA MET A 41 0.43 -6.37 -3.51
C MET A 41 0.84 -6.64 -4.96
N VAL A 42 -0.08 -7.15 -5.79
CA VAL A 42 0.19 -7.42 -7.20
C VAL A 42 0.49 -6.14 -7.96
N ALA A 43 -0.30 -5.08 -7.77
CA ALA A 43 -0.08 -3.80 -8.44
C ALA A 43 1.23 -3.13 -7.99
N ILE A 44 1.61 -3.26 -6.72
CA ILE A 44 2.91 -2.80 -6.20
C ILE A 44 4.04 -3.58 -6.86
N GLU A 45 3.94 -4.90 -6.94
CA GLU A 45 4.95 -5.74 -7.59
C GLU A 45 5.10 -5.39 -9.08
N GLU A 46 4.00 -5.23 -9.82
CA GLU A 46 4.04 -4.91 -11.26
C GLU A 46 4.51 -3.47 -11.54
N ARG A 47 4.11 -2.49 -10.72
CA ARG A 47 4.39 -1.06 -10.96
C ARG A 47 5.72 -0.62 -10.37
N LEU A 48 6.04 -1.10 -9.17
CA LEU A 48 7.24 -0.70 -8.43
C LEU A 48 8.35 -1.76 -8.51
N GLY A 49 8.05 -2.99 -8.92
CA GLY A 49 9.01 -4.10 -8.91
C GLY A 49 9.27 -4.64 -7.50
N VAL A 50 8.38 -4.36 -6.54
CA VAL A 50 8.57 -4.69 -5.12
C VAL A 50 7.59 -5.78 -4.70
N ALA A 51 8.11 -6.94 -4.31
CA ALA A 51 7.33 -8.02 -3.73
C ALA A 51 7.25 -7.85 -2.19
N LEU A 52 6.05 -7.62 -1.69
CA LEU A 52 5.74 -7.64 -0.25
C LEU A 52 5.23 -9.03 0.13
N SER A 53 5.65 -9.53 1.29
CA SER A 53 5.16 -10.79 1.85
C SER A 53 3.99 -10.52 2.78
N GLU A 54 3.10 -11.49 2.97
CA GLU A 54 1.97 -11.37 3.90
C GLU A 54 2.43 -10.98 5.32
N GLU A 55 3.57 -11.48 5.79
CA GLU A 55 4.14 -11.12 7.11
C GLU A 55 4.55 -9.65 7.21
N GLU A 56 5.15 -9.10 6.15
CA GLU A 56 5.50 -7.67 6.06
C GLU A 56 4.22 -6.82 6.02
N LEU A 57 3.22 -7.29 5.28
CA LEU A 57 1.93 -6.63 5.17
C LEU A 57 1.15 -6.65 6.51
N LEU A 58 1.22 -7.77 7.23
CA LEU A 58 0.62 -7.96 8.56
C LEU A 58 1.34 -7.15 9.65
N THR A 59 2.62 -6.83 9.44
CA THR A 59 3.37 -5.93 10.32
C THR A 59 3.18 -4.46 9.93
N CYS A 60 2.77 -4.17 8.70
CA CYS A 60 2.37 -2.85 8.24
C CYS A 60 0.95 -2.49 8.68
N ASP A 61 0.81 -1.74 9.79
CA ASP A 61 -0.49 -1.23 10.23
C ASP A 61 -0.96 0.02 9.46
N THR A 62 -0.02 0.87 9.03
CA THR A 62 -0.31 2.18 8.41
C THR A 62 0.21 2.28 6.99
N VAL A 63 -0.36 3.21 6.21
CA VAL A 63 0.13 3.51 4.86
C VAL A 63 1.59 3.97 4.89
N GLY A 64 2.00 4.67 5.96
CA GLY A 64 3.39 5.08 6.15
C GLY A 64 4.33 3.89 6.28
N ASP A 65 3.91 2.86 7.02
CA ASP A 65 4.70 1.63 7.19
C ASP A 65 4.82 0.86 5.87
N LEU A 66 3.70 0.69 5.15
CA LEU A 66 3.70 0.08 3.82
C LEU A 66 4.60 0.83 2.84
N ASP A 67 4.53 2.17 2.83
CA ASP A 67 5.38 3.01 1.99
C ASP A 67 6.86 2.86 2.35
N ALA A 68 7.19 2.80 3.64
CA ALA A 68 8.55 2.61 4.12
C ALA A 68 9.10 1.22 3.76
N ALA A 69 8.30 0.16 3.91
CA ALA A 69 8.65 -1.20 3.51
C ALA A 69 8.95 -1.29 2.01
N ILE A 70 8.11 -0.64 1.19
CA ILE A 70 8.33 -0.56 -0.26
C ILE A 70 9.60 0.22 -0.59
N ALA A 71 9.81 1.37 0.06
CA ALA A 71 11.00 2.20 -0.15
C ALA A 71 12.29 1.49 0.27
N ALA A 72 12.25 0.68 1.34
CA ALA A 72 13.38 -0.11 1.81
C ALA A 72 13.75 -1.27 0.87
N LYS A 73 12.76 -1.83 0.16
CA LYS A 73 12.98 -2.88 -0.84
C LYS A 73 13.33 -2.36 -2.23
N LYS A 74 13.08 -1.08 -2.51
CA LYS A 74 13.48 -0.43 -3.76
C LYS A 74 15.01 -0.23 -3.75
N PRO A 75 15.74 -0.74 -4.75
CA PRO A 75 17.18 -0.52 -4.86
C PRO A 75 17.54 0.93 -5.21
#